data_AF-A0A930RWA1-F1
#
_entry.id   AF-A0A930RWA1-F1
#
_cell.length_a   1.000
_cell.length_b   1.000
_cell.length_c   1.000
_cell.angle_alpha   90.00
_cell.angle_beta   90.00
_cell.angle_gamma   90.00
#
_symmetry.space_group_name_H-M   'P 1'
#
loop_
_entity.id
_entity.type
_entity.pdbx_description
1 polymer ?
#
loop_
_entity_poly.entity_id
_entity_poly.type
_entity_poly.pdbx_seq_one_letter_code
_entity_poly.pdbx_strand_id
1 'polypeptide(L)'
;MASELIESKLKNLPDLPGCYIMRNANDDIIYIGKAKNLKNRVRSYFRGAHDTKTEKLVSEIHHFEYIVTKTNKESLLLEINLIKKYQPHYNIKLKQGTMYP
;
A
#
# COMPACT_ATOMS: atom_id res chain seq x y z
N MET A 1 -10.35 4.71 13.45
CA MET A 1 -10.60 5.93 12.64
C MET A 1 -9.28 6.36 12.04
N ALA A 2 -9.22 6.70 10.75
CA ALA A 2 -8.01 7.24 10.16
C ALA A 2 -7.72 8.62 10.76
N SER A 3 -6.44 8.98 10.95
CA SER A 3 -6.05 10.32 11.37
C SER A 3 -6.52 11.37 10.34
N GLU A 4 -6.85 12.59 10.76
CA GLU A 4 -7.22 13.70 9.88
C GLU A 4 -6.22 13.90 8.73
N LEU A 5 -4.92 13.67 9.00
CA LEU A 5 -3.86 13.73 8.00
C LEU A 5 -4.03 12.67 6.91
N ILE A 6 -4.37 11.44 7.29
CA ILE A 6 -4.62 10.33 6.35
C ILE A 6 -5.87 10.65 5.53
N GLU A 7 -6.94 11.12 6.16
CA GLU A 7 -8.17 11.47 5.44
C GLU A 7 -7.96 12.57 4.40
N SER A 8 -7.16 13.60 4.73
CA SER A 8 -6.76 14.64 3.79
C SER A 8 -5.97 14.06 2.60
N LYS A 9 -4.97 13.22 2.87
CA LYS A 9 -4.19 12.53 1.82
C LYS A 9 -5.07 11.63 0.93
N LEU A 10 -6.06 10.94 1.50
CA LEU A 10 -6.99 10.09 0.77
C LEU A 10 -7.89 10.86 -0.21
N LYS A 11 -8.16 12.14 0.05
CA LYS A 11 -8.94 13.01 -0.87
C LYS A 11 -8.15 13.35 -2.13
N ASN A 12 -6.83 13.48 -2.02
CA ASN A 12 -5.93 13.91 -3.10
C ASN A 12 -5.34 12.74 -3.92
N LEU A 13 -5.80 11.51 -3.70
CA LEU A 13 -5.31 10.35 -4.44
C LEU A 13 -5.78 10.38 -5.91
N PRO A 14 -4.88 10.13 -6.88
CA PRO A 14 -5.23 10.11 -8.29
C PRO A 14 -5.96 8.83 -8.69
N ASP A 15 -6.81 8.94 -9.70
CA ASP A 15 -7.48 7.84 -10.39
C ASP A 15 -6.57 7.19 -11.46
N LEU A 16 -5.29 6.96 -11.11
CA LEU A 16 -4.24 6.48 -12.01
C LEU A 16 -3.56 5.21 -11.47
N PRO A 17 -2.90 4.41 -12.34
CA PRO A 17 -2.10 3.28 -11.90
C PRO A 17 -0.82 3.76 -11.20
N GLY A 18 -0.27 2.90 -10.34
CA GLY A 18 0.96 3.20 -9.64
C GLY A 18 1.24 2.26 -8.48
N CYS A 19 2.28 2.61 -7.70
CA CYS A 19 2.62 1.93 -6.46
C CYS A 19 2.28 2.81 -5.26
N TYR A 20 1.79 2.21 -4.18
CA TYR A 20 1.63 2.85 -2.88
C TYR A 20 2.59 2.23 -1.87
N ILE A 21 3.06 3.05 -0.94
CA ILE A 21 4.06 2.70 0.06
C ILE A 21 3.47 3.09 1.41
N MET A 22 3.28 2.11 2.28
CA MET A 22 2.75 2.31 3.63
C MET A 22 3.90 2.38 4.62
N ARG A 23 3.82 3.34 5.54
CA ARG A 23 4.83 3.58 6.56
C ARG A 23 4.26 3.62 7.97
N ASN A 24 5.05 3.16 8.93
CA ASN A 24 4.71 3.23 10.35
C ASN A 24 5.07 4.59 10.97
N ALA A 25 4.88 4.72 12.29
CA ALA A 25 5.18 5.95 13.02
C ALA A 25 6.68 6.30 13.07
N ASN A 26 7.55 5.31 12.87
CA ASN A 26 9.01 5.48 12.80
C ASN A 26 9.50 5.81 11.37
N ASP A 27 8.58 6.03 10.43
CA ASP A 27 8.86 6.24 9.00
C ASP A 27 9.39 5.00 8.25
N ASP A 28 9.35 3.80 8.85
CA ASP A 28 9.77 2.57 8.19
C ASP A 28 8.76 2.14 7.12
N ILE A 29 9.25 1.65 5.98
CA ILE A 29 8.41 1.03 4.95
C ILE A 29 7.93 -0.34 5.43
N ILE A 30 6.64 -0.44 5.75
CA ILE A 30 6.04 -1.67 6.27
C ILE A 30 5.36 -2.49 5.18
N TYR A 31 4.86 -1.84 4.13
CA TYR A 31 4.20 -2.51 3.00
C TYR A 31 4.29 -1.70 1.70
N ILE A 32 4.42 -2.39 0.58
CA ILE A 32 4.38 -1.83 -0.78
C ILE A 32 3.39 -2.64 -1.60
N GLY A 33 2.55 -1.97 -2.39
CA GLY A 33 1.68 -2.65 -3.35
C GLY A 33 1.43 -1.83 -4.61
N LYS A 34 1.02 -2.49 -5.69
CA LYS A 34 0.54 -1.82 -6.92
C LYS A 34 -0.97 -1.63 -6.95
N ALA A 35 -1.42 -0.67 -7.74
CA ALA A 35 -2.81 -0.42 -8.04
C ALA A 35 -3.01 -0.08 -9.52
N LYS A 36 -4.13 -0.55 -10.11
CA LYS A 36 -4.63 -0.01 -11.38
C LYS A 36 -5.24 1.39 -11.22
N ASN A 37 -5.76 1.66 -10.01
CA ASN A 37 -6.30 2.94 -9.58
C ASN A 37 -5.90 3.13 -8.10
N LEU A 38 -4.99 4.08 -7.85
CA LEU A 38 -4.43 4.35 -6.53
C LEU A 38 -5.52 4.78 -5.53
N LYS A 39 -6.43 5.66 -5.94
CA LYS A 39 -7.55 6.14 -5.11
C LYS A 39 -8.39 5.01 -4.53
N ASN A 40 -8.88 4.10 -5.38
CA ASN A 40 -9.72 2.99 -4.95
C ASN A 40 -8.94 2.01 -4.08
N ARG A 41 -7.71 1.67 -4.49
CA ARG A 41 -6.91 0.66 -3.79
C ARG A 41 -6.44 1.12 -2.43
N VAL A 42 -5.99 2.36 -2.29
CA VAL A 42 -5.51 2.86 -0.99
C VAL A 42 -6.70 3.11 -0.05
N ARG A 43 -7.82 3.66 -0.55
CA ARG A 43 -9.04 3.84 0.26
C ARG A 43 -9.61 2.54 0.80
N SER A 44 -9.44 1.42 0.08
CA SER A 44 -9.95 0.14 0.54
C SER A 44 -9.27 -0.37 1.80
N TYR A 45 -8.11 0.16 2.22
CA TYR A 45 -7.47 -0.19 3.49
C TYR A 45 -8.09 0.52 4.70
N PHE A 46 -8.85 1.59 4.47
CA PHE A 46 -9.41 2.43 5.53
C PHE A 46 -10.94 2.39 5.55
N ARG A 47 -11.55 1.44 4.83
CA ARG A 47 -13.00 1.33 4.68
C ARG A 47 -13.43 -0.13 4.77
N GLY A 48 -14.44 -0.39 5.58
CA GLY A 48 -15.06 -1.72 5.71
C GLY A 48 -14.30 -2.65 6.65
N ALA A 49 -14.74 -3.91 6.69
CA ALA A 49 -14.08 -4.97 7.44
C ALA A 49 -12.94 -5.58 6.61
N HIS A 50 -11.86 -5.98 7.27
CA HIS A 50 -10.71 -6.62 6.65
C HIS A 50 -10.43 -7.96 7.31
N ASP A 51 -9.60 -8.79 6.68
CA ASP A 51 -9.09 -9.99 7.36
C ASP A 51 -8.12 -9.58 8.48
N THR A 52 -7.94 -10.44 9.48
CA THR A 52 -7.13 -10.14 10.67
C THR A 52 -5.70 -9.70 10.33
N LYS A 53 -5.15 -10.21 9.22
CA LYS A 53 -3.80 -9.85 8.74
C LYS A 53 -3.75 -8.43 8.19
N THR A 54 -4.73 -8.04 7.38
CA THR A 54 -4.83 -6.68 6.84
C THR A 54 -5.20 -5.68 7.92
N GLU A 55 -6.06 -6.03 8.88
CA GLU A 55 -6.35 -5.16 10.03
C GLU A 55 -5.08 -4.83 10.81
N LYS A 56 -4.22 -5.83 11.05
CA LYS A 56 -2.94 -5.61 11.71
C LYS A 56 -2.04 -4.68 10.92
N LEU A 57 -1.91 -4.88 9.60
CA LEU A 57 -1.19 -3.95 8.73
C LEU A 57 -1.75 -2.53 8.89
N VAL A 58 -3.07 -2.36 8.75
CA VAL A 58 -3.75 -1.05 8.81
C VAL A 58 -3.53 -0.35 10.15
N SER A 59 -3.54 -1.09 11.27
CA SER A 59 -3.27 -0.53 12.59
C SER A 59 -1.87 0.06 12.75
N GLU A 60 -0.90 -0.38 11.95
CA GLU A 60 0.48 0.12 11.98
C GLU A 60 0.74 1.22 10.95
N ILE A 61 -0.22 1.52 10.05
CA ILE A 61 -0.06 2.59 9.06
C ILE A 61 -0.20 3.95 9.76
N HIS A 62 0.90 4.69 9.79
CA HIS A 62 0.91 6.08 10.23
C HIS A 62 0.68 7.04 9.06
N HIS A 63 1.29 6.75 7.90
CA HIS A 63 1.02 7.47 6.66
C HIS A 63 1.40 6.64 5.43
N PHE A 64 1.15 7.19 4.25
CA PHE A 64 1.51 6.57 2.99
C PHE A 64 2.05 7.59 1.97
N GLU A 65 2.75 7.04 0.99
CA GLU A 65 3.23 7.70 -0.22
C GLU A 65 2.74 6.93 -1.46
N TYR A 66 2.85 7.54 -2.63
CA TYR A 66 2.55 6.86 -3.89
C TYR A 66 3.41 7.39 -5.04
N ILE A 67 3.63 6.53 -6.03
CA ILE A 67 4.30 6.84 -7.29
C ILE A 67 3.35 6.47 -8.41
N VAL A 68 2.94 7.47 -9.20
CA VAL A 68 2.08 7.27 -10.37
C VAL A 68 2.90 6.68 -11.52
N THR A 69 2.32 5.72 -12.24
CA THR A 69 2.89 5.16 -13.48
C THR A 69 1.94 5.39 -14.65
N LYS A 70 2.41 5.18 -15.88
CA LYS A 70 1.56 5.33 -17.08
C LYS A 70 0.77 4.07 -17.37
N THR A 71 1.32 2.91 -17.02
CA THR A 71 0.69 1.62 -17.31
C THR A 71 0.67 0.68 -16.11
N ASN A 72 -0.20 -0.33 -16.18
CA ASN A 72 -0.24 -1.42 -15.21
C ASN A 72 1.06 -2.23 -15.19
N LYS A 73 1.70 -2.40 -16.35
CA LYS A 73 2.97 -3.14 -16.48
C LYS A 73 4.11 -2.43 -15.77
N GLU A 74 4.18 -1.10 -15.91
CA GLU A 74 5.14 -0.28 -15.17
C GLU A 74 4.91 -0.36 -13.66
N SER A 75 3.65 -0.29 -13.20
CA SER A 75 3.34 -0.42 -11.76
C SER A 75 3.79 -1.77 -11.19
N LEU A 76 3.68 -2.85 -11.97
CA LEU A 76 4.14 -4.18 -11.57
C LEU A 76 5.67 -4.24 -11.47
N LEU A 77 6.38 -3.74 -12.47
CA LEU A 77 7.84 -3.72 -12.45
C LEU A 77 8.38 -2.85 -11.31
N LEU A 78 7.75 -1.69 -11.09
CA LEU A 78 8.11 -0.79 -10.00
C LEU A 78 7.88 -1.44 -8.63
N GLU A 79 6.72 -2.07 -8.41
CA GLU A 79 6.42 -2.81 -7.19
C GLU A 79 7.47 -3.88 -6.89
N ILE A 80 7.80 -4.72 -7.89
CA ILE A 80 8.81 -5.78 -7.75
C ILE A 80 10.15 -5.18 -7.34
N ASN A 81 10.58 -4.09 -7.99
CA ASN A 81 11.85 -3.43 -7.69
C ASN A 81 11.86 -2.82 -6.28
N LEU A 82 10.78 -2.17 -5.87
CA LEU A 82 10.66 -1.55 -4.54
C LEU A 82 10.62 -2.62 -3.44
N ILE A 83 9.84 -3.69 -3.62
CA ILE A 83 9.80 -4.81 -2.67
C ILE A 83 11.17 -5.48 -2.60
N LYS A 84 11.83 -5.72 -3.73
CA LYS A 84 13.17 -6.32 -3.75
C LYS A 84 14.19 -5.45 -3.01
N LYS A 85 14.12 -4.13 -3.18
CA LYS A 85 15.02 -3.15 -2.57
C LYS A 85 14.81 -3.00 -1.06
N TYR A 86 13.56 -2.87 -0.62
CA TYR A 86 13.25 -2.50 0.77
C TYR A 86 12.82 -3.68 1.64
N GLN A 87 12.47 -4.82 1.04
CA GLN A 87 12.03 -6.04 1.74
C GLN A 87 11.03 -5.77 2.87
N PRO A 88 9.90 -5.08 2.61
CA PRO A 88 9.01 -4.65 3.68
C PRO A 88 8.43 -5.84 4.45
N HIS A 89 8.33 -5.65 5.77
CA HIS A 89 7.96 -6.71 6.70
C HIS A 89 6.63 -7.41 6.34
N TYR A 90 5.58 -6.63 6.01
CA TYR A 90 4.29 -7.20 5.65
C TYR A 90 4.28 -7.82 4.26
N ASN A 91 5.10 -7.36 3.31
CA ASN A 91 5.22 -8.04 2.01
C ASN A 91 5.76 -9.46 2.17
N ILE A 92 6.71 -9.67 3.08
CA ILE A 92 7.28 -11.00 3.37
C ILE A 92 6.26 -11.87 4.12
N LYS A 93 5.68 -11.34 5.20
CA LYS A 93 4.71 -12.08 6.04
C LYS A 93 3.44 -12.47 5.31
N LEU A 94 2.89 -11.57 4.50
CA LEU A 94 1.65 -11.83 3.75
C LEU A 94 1.88 -12.81 2.60
N LYS A 95 3.08 -12.80 1.99
CA LYS A 95 3.44 -13.74 0.91
C LYS A 95 3.49 -15.20 1.37
N GLN A 96 3.76 -15.48 2.66
CA GLN A 96 3.78 -16.85 3.19
C GLN A 96 2.40 -17.53 3.23
N GLY A 97 1.29 -16.82 2.99
CA GLY A 97 -0.07 -17.40 2.98
C GLY A 97 -0.73 -17.49 1.61
N THR A 98 -0.16 -16.87 0.58
CA THR A 98 -0.70 -16.90 -0.78
C THR A 98 0.46 -17.16 -1.72
N MET A 99 0.54 -18.40 -2.21
CA MET A 99 1.29 -18.74 -3.42
C MET A 99 0.94 -17.68 -4.47
N TYR A 100 1.90 -16.83 -4.81
CA TYR A 100 1.86 -16.20 -6.12
C TYR A 100 2.19 -17.30 -7.14
N PRO A 101 1.48 -17.39 -8.28
CA PRO A 101 1.82 -18.32 -9.36
C PRO A 101 3.22 -18.04 -9.94
#